data_AF-A0A4Y2HVI2-F1
#
_entry.id   AF-A0A4Y2HVI2-F1
#
_cell.length_a   1.000
_cell.length_b   1.000
_cell.length_c   1.000
_cell.angle_alpha   90.00
_cell.angle_beta   90.00
_cell.angle_gamma   90.00
#
_symmetry.space_group_name_H-M   'P 1'
#
loop_
_entity.id
_entity.type
_entity.pdbx_description
1 polymer ?
#
loop_
_entity_poly.entity_id
_entity_poly.type
_entity_poly.pdbx_seq_one_letter_code
_entity_poly.pdbx_strand_id
1 'polypeptide(L)'
;MSLIHIDSQVAVKSELDLFLTPPTQTAIENRQWLEYHPNANIRDGNPIEFSISGSEENYIDLSATQLHVKVKILKYNAKLGETEKVAPMNLVLHSLFSQVDVSLNDRLISSSSNLYPFRSYIETFLNY
;
A
#
# COMPACT_ATOMS: atom_id res chain seq x y z
N MET A 1 24.12 11.17 25.58
CA MET A 1 23.18 10.95 24.47
C MET A 1 21.84 11.53 24.89
N SER A 2 21.23 12.39 24.08
CA SER A 2 19.90 12.92 24.35
C SER A 2 18.84 12.03 23.70
N LEU A 3 17.85 11.64 24.48
CA LEU A 3 16.63 11.01 23.97
C LEU A 3 15.83 12.06 23.20
N ILE A 4 15.19 11.66 22.11
CA ILE A 4 14.32 12.56 21.31
C ILE A 4 13.05 12.91 22.10
N HIS A 5 12.52 11.93 22.87
CA HIS A 5 11.37 12.12 23.75
C HIS A 5 11.76 11.74 25.19
N ILE A 6 11.34 12.54 26.16
CA ILE A 6 11.75 12.38 27.56
C ILE A 6 11.29 11.05 28.18
N ASP A 7 10.15 10.54 27.73
CA ASP A 7 9.61 9.25 28.18
C ASP A 7 10.13 8.04 27.39
N SER A 8 10.91 8.25 26.34
CA SER A 8 11.44 7.11 25.56
C SER A 8 12.61 6.45 26.28
N GLN A 9 12.67 5.13 26.28
CA GLN A 9 13.80 4.41 26.85
C GLN A 9 14.90 4.21 25.81
N VAL A 10 16.15 4.10 26.26
CA VAL A 10 17.27 3.72 25.41
C VAL A 10 17.06 2.26 24.99
N ALA A 11 16.92 2.02 23.68
CA ALA A 11 16.75 0.69 23.12
C ALA A 11 18.00 0.27 22.33
N VAL A 12 18.33 -1.02 22.43
CA VAL A 12 19.29 -1.69 21.55
C VAL A 12 18.52 -2.34 20.40
N LYS A 13 19.12 -2.43 19.22
CA LYS A 13 18.50 -3.13 18.08
C LYS A 13 18.22 -4.58 18.49
N SER A 14 16.99 -5.04 18.37
CA SER A 14 16.59 -6.37 18.84
C SER A 14 17.36 -7.49 18.14
N GLU A 15 17.81 -7.28 16.89
CA GLU A 15 18.61 -8.25 16.14
C GLU A 15 20.06 -8.38 16.64
N LEU A 16 20.55 -7.42 17.43
CA LEU A 16 21.88 -7.46 18.05
C LEU A 16 21.85 -8.08 19.46
N ASP A 17 20.65 -8.30 20.01
CA ASP A 17 20.45 -8.80 21.35
C ASP A 17 20.28 -10.33 21.36
N LEU A 18 21.37 -11.02 21.00
CA LEU A 18 21.40 -12.46 20.70
C LEU A 18 21.11 -13.37 21.89
N PHE A 19 21.12 -12.84 23.11
CA PHE A 19 21.01 -13.63 24.34
C PHE A 19 19.74 -13.32 25.14
N LEU A 20 19.00 -12.27 24.80
CA LEU A 20 17.73 -12.00 25.43
C LEU A 20 16.63 -12.86 24.82
N THR A 21 15.81 -13.43 25.69
CA THR A 21 14.56 -14.05 25.25
C THR A 21 13.62 -12.92 24.83
N PRO A 22 13.17 -12.89 23.57
CA PRO A 22 12.30 -11.82 23.11
C PRO A 22 10.96 -11.85 23.86
N PRO A 23 10.37 -10.69 24.19
CA PRO A 23 9.07 -10.64 24.84
C PRO A 23 7.99 -11.21 23.92
N THR A 24 7.02 -11.92 24.49
CA THR A 24 5.85 -12.40 23.75
C THR A 24 4.88 -11.25 23.53
N GLN A 25 4.53 -10.96 22.27
CA GLN A 25 3.47 -10.01 21.96
C GLN A 25 2.10 -10.62 22.28
N THR A 26 1.41 -10.08 23.28
CA THR A 26 0.06 -10.52 23.71
C THR A 26 -1.02 -9.48 23.44
N ALA A 27 -0.67 -8.27 22.99
CA ALA A 27 -1.62 -7.18 22.80
C ALA A 27 -2.46 -7.31 21.52
N ILE A 28 -1.93 -7.96 20.48
CA ILE A 28 -2.65 -8.21 19.24
C ILE A 28 -3.34 -9.58 19.37
N GLU A 29 -4.64 -9.57 19.61
CA GLU A 29 -5.42 -10.79 19.81
C GLU A 29 -5.81 -11.46 18.48
N ASN A 30 -6.16 -10.68 17.48
CA ASN A 30 -6.59 -11.17 16.17
C ASN A 30 -6.28 -10.17 15.05
N ARG A 31 -6.28 -10.64 13.81
CA ARG A 31 -6.15 -9.85 12.59
C ARG A 31 -7.23 -10.27 11.60
N GLN A 32 -7.88 -9.31 10.97
CA GLN A 32 -8.87 -9.55 9.92
C GLN A 32 -8.61 -8.67 8.70
N TRP A 33 -9.03 -9.15 7.53
CA TRP A 33 -9.05 -8.37 6.30
C TRP A 33 -10.41 -7.70 6.15
N LEU A 34 -10.39 -6.40 5.87
CA LEU A 34 -11.59 -5.62 5.63
C LEU A 34 -11.54 -5.03 4.22
N GLU A 35 -12.62 -5.21 3.46
CA GLU A 35 -12.73 -4.69 2.11
C GLU A 35 -13.37 -3.29 2.10
N TYR A 36 -12.71 -2.36 1.44
CA TYR A 36 -13.22 -1.01 1.20
C TYR A 36 -13.44 -0.80 -0.30
N HIS A 37 -14.56 -0.19 -0.65
CA HIS A 37 -14.90 0.12 -2.03
C HIS A 37 -14.63 1.61 -2.35
N PRO A 38 -14.42 1.95 -3.63
CA PRO A 38 -14.28 3.34 -4.03
C PRO A 38 -15.49 4.18 -3.64
N ASN A 39 -15.26 5.44 -3.27
CA ASN A 39 -16.33 6.39 -2.89
C ASN A 39 -17.29 6.68 -4.07
N ALA A 40 -16.80 6.56 -5.30
CA ALA A 40 -17.52 6.87 -6.52
C ALA A 40 -17.32 5.80 -7.60
N ASN A 41 -18.22 5.79 -8.58
CA ASN A 41 -18.10 4.94 -9.76
C ASN A 41 -16.85 5.30 -10.56
N ILE A 42 -16.09 4.27 -10.96
CA ILE A 42 -14.86 4.40 -11.73
C ILE A 42 -15.21 4.95 -13.13
N ARG A 43 -14.55 6.03 -13.52
CA ARG A 43 -14.67 6.66 -14.84
C ARG A 43 -13.28 7.01 -15.36
N ASP A 44 -13.11 6.97 -16.68
CA ASP A 44 -11.84 7.34 -17.31
C ASP A 44 -11.42 8.77 -16.94
N GLY A 45 -10.15 8.93 -16.56
CA GLY A 45 -9.54 10.21 -16.23
C GLY A 45 -9.82 10.75 -14.83
N ASN A 46 -10.70 10.13 -14.05
CA ASN A 46 -10.98 10.54 -12.68
C ASN A 46 -10.14 9.74 -11.66
N PRO A 47 -9.75 10.36 -10.53
CA PRO A 47 -9.11 9.63 -9.45
C PRO A 47 -10.05 8.58 -8.85
N ILE A 48 -9.47 7.47 -8.40
CA ILE A 48 -10.18 6.45 -7.62
C ILE A 48 -9.88 6.73 -6.15
N GLU A 49 -10.90 7.15 -5.40
CA GLU A 49 -10.75 7.58 -4.01
C GLU A 49 -11.32 6.55 -3.06
N PHE A 50 -10.57 6.26 -2.01
CA PHE A 50 -10.96 5.41 -0.89
C PHE A 50 -10.90 6.25 0.39
N SER A 51 -11.96 6.19 1.21
CA SER A 51 -11.94 6.77 2.55
C SER A 51 -12.02 5.64 3.57
N ILE A 52 -10.95 5.50 4.36
CA ILE A 52 -10.83 4.48 5.41
C ILE A 52 -10.84 5.22 6.74
N SER A 53 -12.00 5.21 7.41
CA SER A 53 -12.12 5.76 8.76
C SER A 53 -11.52 4.80 9.79
N GLY A 54 -10.83 5.35 10.78
CA GLY A 54 -10.35 4.58 11.92
C GLY A 54 -11.51 4.01 12.75
N SER A 55 -11.22 2.95 13.50
CA SER A 55 -12.11 2.35 14.48
C SER A 55 -11.57 2.63 15.88
N GLU A 56 -12.45 2.77 16.88
CA GLU A 56 -12.04 2.89 18.29
C GLU A 56 -11.48 1.57 18.84
N GLU A 57 -11.89 0.44 18.26
CA GLU A 57 -11.54 -0.90 18.73
C GLU A 57 -10.38 -1.54 17.96
N ASN A 58 -10.20 -1.15 16.69
CA ASN A 58 -9.27 -1.82 15.78
C ASN A 58 -8.25 -0.83 15.21
N TYR A 59 -6.99 -1.27 15.16
CA TYR A 59 -5.92 -0.57 14.46
C TYR A 59 -5.80 -1.05 13.01
N ILE A 60 -5.40 -0.13 12.12
CA ILE A 60 -5.12 -0.43 10.72
C ILE A 60 -3.63 -0.75 10.57
N ASP A 61 -3.33 -1.96 10.11
CA ASP A 61 -1.98 -2.34 9.71
C ASP A 61 -1.69 -1.85 8.29
N LEU A 62 -1.04 -0.69 8.18
CA LEU A 62 -0.65 -0.10 6.90
C LEU A 62 0.33 -0.99 6.10
N SER A 63 1.15 -1.79 6.78
CA SER A 63 2.09 -2.71 6.11
C SER A 63 1.37 -3.86 5.42
N ALA A 64 0.20 -4.23 5.93
CA ALA A 64 -0.69 -5.25 5.39
C ALA A 64 -1.91 -4.65 4.69
N THR A 65 -1.80 -3.45 4.12
CA THR A 65 -2.86 -2.84 3.31
C THR A 65 -2.56 -3.05 1.83
N GLN A 66 -3.54 -3.54 1.06
CA GLN A 66 -3.37 -3.86 -0.36
C GLN A 66 -4.51 -3.29 -1.20
N LEU A 67 -4.17 -2.81 -2.40
CA LEU A 67 -5.14 -2.42 -3.41
C LEU A 67 -5.51 -3.64 -4.26
N HIS A 68 -6.77 -4.05 -4.20
CA HIS A 68 -7.30 -5.12 -5.05
C HIS A 68 -7.94 -4.52 -6.31
N VAL A 69 -7.48 -4.97 -7.49
CA VAL A 69 -7.98 -4.47 -8.78
C VAL A 69 -8.43 -5.64 -9.65
N LYS A 70 -9.66 -5.56 -10.15
CA LYS A 70 -10.23 -6.49 -11.13
C LYS A 70 -10.29 -5.84 -12.51
N VAL A 71 -9.44 -6.28 -13.42
CA VAL A 71 -9.34 -5.74 -14.78
C VAL A 71 -9.90 -6.70 -15.84
N LYS A 72 -10.39 -6.14 -16.94
CA LYS A 72 -10.80 -6.87 -18.15
C LYS A 72 -10.07 -6.30 -19.36
N ILE A 73 -9.33 -7.14 -20.08
CA ILE A 73 -8.61 -6.75 -21.29
C ILE A 73 -9.54 -6.96 -22.49
N LEU A 74 -9.67 -5.92 -23.33
CA LEU A 74 -10.51 -5.91 -24.53
C LEU A 74 -9.71 -5.35 -25.70
N LYS A 75 -10.01 -5.80 -26.92
CA LYS A 75 -9.48 -5.23 -28.17
C LYS A 75 -10.59 -4.45 -28.86
N TYR A 76 -10.46 -3.14 -28.98
CA TYR A 76 -11.52 -2.25 -29.52
C TYR A 76 -12.92 -2.54 -28.93
N ASN A 77 -13.01 -2.73 -27.61
CA ASN A 77 -14.22 -3.12 -26.87
C ASN A 77 -14.78 -4.52 -27.18
N ALA A 78 -14.11 -5.33 -27.99
CA ALA A 78 -14.45 -6.73 -28.24
C ALA A 78 -13.60 -7.69 -27.38
N LYS A 79 -14.12 -8.91 -27.23
CA LYS A 79 -13.36 -10.01 -26.61
C LYS A 79 -12.14 -10.34 -27.48
N LEU A 80 -11.04 -10.69 -26.82
CA LEU A 80 -9.84 -11.17 -27.48
C LEU A 80 -10.13 -12.47 -28.24
N GLY A 81 -9.59 -12.59 -29.44
CA GLY A 81 -9.64 -13.83 -30.23
C GLY A 81 -8.66 -14.87 -29.66
N GLU A 82 -8.91 -16.16 -29.91
CA GLU A 82 -8.06 -17.27 -29.41
C GLU A 82 -6.61 -17.21 -29.92
N THR A 83 -6.39 -16.57 -31.07
CA THR A 83 -5.07 -16.41 -31.69
C THR A 83 -4.33 -15.14 -31.23
N GLU A 84 -4.98 -14.28 -30.45
CA GLU A 84 -4.40 -13.01 -30.01
C GLU A 84 -3.53 -13.21 -28.77
N LYS A 85 -2.23 -12.99 -28.94
CA LYS A 85 -1.27 -13.06 -27.85
C LYS A 85 -1.24 -11.72 -27.12
N VAL A 86 -1.74 -11.71 -25.89
CA VAL A 86 -1.61 -10.58 -24.97
C VAL A 86 -0.96 -11.04 -23.67
N ALA A 87 -0.12 -10.20 -23.11
CA ALA A 87 0.48 -10.44 -21.81
C ALA A 87 0.53 -9.11 -21.04
N PRO A 88 0.32 -9.14 -19.72
CA PRO A 88 0.59 -7.98 -18.87
C PRO A 88 2.08 -7.59 -18.93
N MET A 89 2.37 -6.29 -18.78
CA MET A 89 3.73 -5.83 -18.49
C MET A 89 4.11 -6.14 -17.03
N ASN A 90 5.41 -6.16 -16.72
CA ASN A 90 5.82 -6.26 -15.32
C ASN A 90 5.28 -5.05 -14.52
N LEU A 91 4.95 -5.25 -13.25
CA LEU A 91 4.38 -4.21 -12.38
C LEU A 91 3.09 -3.57 -12.96
N VAL A 92 2.17 -4.40 -13.47
CA VAL A 92 0.90 -3.96 -14.07
C VAL A 92 0.20 -2.89 -13.24
N LEU A 93 -0.03 -3.16 -11.96
CA LEU A 93 -0.77 -2.24 -11.08
C LEU A 93 -0.08 -0.88 -10.96
N HIS A 94 1.23 -0.86 -10.82
CA HIS A 94 1.98 0.39 -10.74
C HIS A 94 1.94 1.19 -12.05
N SER A 95 1.78 0.50 -13.17
CA SER A 95 1.70 1.11 -14.49
C SER A 95 0.28 1.60 -14.84
N LEU A 96 -0.75 1.22 -14.07
CA LEU A 96 -2.12 1.68 -14.28
C LEU A 96 -2.37 3.11 -13.77
N PHE A 97 -1.56 3.61 -12.82
CA PHE A 97 -1.81 4.87 -12.12
C PHE A 97 -0.66 5.86 -12.34
N SER A 98 -0.95 7.06 -12.84
CA SER A 98 0.06 8.12 -12.98
C SER A 98 0.47 8.72 -11.63
N GLN A 99 -0.43 8.69 -10.65
CA GLN A 99 -0.24 9.23 -9.31
C GLN A 99 -0.99 8.37 -8.29
N VAL A 100 -0.37 8.15 -7.14
CA VAL A 100 -0.98 7.52 -5.97
C VAL A 100 -0.68 8.40 -4.78
N ASP A 101 -1.73 8.94 -4.17
CA ASP A 101 -1.62 9.80 -3.02
C ASP A 101 -2.18 9.12 -1.77
N VAL A 102 -1.50 9.34 -0.64
CA VAL A 102 -1.91 8.83 0.67
C VAL A 102 -1.92 10.01 1.63
N SER A 103 -3.06 10.22 2.28
CA SER A 103 -3.22 11.18 3.37
C SER A 103 -3.52 10.45 4.68
N LEU A 104 -2.98 10.97 5.77
CA LEU A 104 -3.29 10.54 7.14
C LEU A 104 -3.85 11.75 7.90
N ASN A 105 -5.06 11.65 8.44
CA ASN A 105 -5.76 12.76 9.11
C ASN A 105 -5.72 14.06 8.29
N ASP A 106 -6.14 13.98 7.02
CA ASP A 106 -6.16 15.07 6.04
C ASP A 106 -4.79 15.70 5.71
N ARG A 107 -3.70 15.10 6.20
CA ARG A 107 -2.34 15.50 5.84
C ARG A 107 -1.77 14.56 4.78
N LEU A 108 -1.45 15.09 3.62
CA LEU A 108 -0.74 14.37 2.57
C LEU A 108 0.64 13.92 3.08
N ILE A 109 0.92 12.62 2.99
CA ILE A 109 2.21 12.02 3.37
C ILE A 109 2.98 11.46 2.16
N SER A 110 2.32 11.34 1.00
CA SER A 110 2.94 10.95 -0.27
C SER A 110 3.51 12.15 -1.02
N SER A 111 4.39 11.88 -1.99
CA SER A 111 4.90 12.90 -2.92
C SER A 111 4.08 12.90 -4.22
N SER A 112 3.20 13.89 -4.39
CA SER A 112 2.41 14.05 -5.61
C SER A 112 3.29 14.57 -6.75
N SER A 113 3.67 13.69 -7.67
CA SER A 113 4.60 14.06 -8.76
C SER A 113 4.21 13.57 -10.15
N ASN A 114 3.02 12.98 -10.36
CA ASN A 114 2.61 12.36 -11.64
C ASN A 114 3.62 11.37 -12.27
N LEU A 115 4.66 10.98 -11.54
CA LEU A 115 5.76 10.11 -11.96
C LEU A 115 5.75 8.79 -11.18
N TYR A 116 4.59 8.42 -10.62
CA TYR A 116 4.46 7.23 -9.78
C TYR A 116 4.90 5.93 -10.48
N PRO A 117 4.58 5.68 -11.76
CA PRO A 117 5.04 4.47 -12.45
C PRO A 117 6.56 4.33 -12.49
N PHE A 118 7.28 5.44 -12.69
CA PHE A 118 8.74 5.44 -12.75
C PHE A 118 9.35 5.25 -11.36
N ARG A 119 8.80 5.95 -10.36
CA ARG A 119 9.24 5.83 -8.97
C ARG A 119 9.09 4.40 -8.45
N SER A 120 7.91 3.82 -8.62
CA SER A 120 7.61 2.45 -8.18
C SER A 120 8.47 1.41 -8.90
N TYR A 121 8.74 1.59 -10.20
CA TYR A 121 9.70 0.77 -10.92
C TYR A 121 11.09 0.82 -10.26
N ILE A 122 11.65 2.02 -10.06
CA ILE A 122 12.98 2.18 -9.45
C ILE A 122 13.01 1.59 -8.02
N GLU A 123 12.00 1.89 -7.19
CA GLU A 123 11.92 1.38 -5.82
C GLU A 123 11.84 -0.14 -5.78
N THR A 124 11.09 -0.77 -6.70
CA THR A 124 10.97 -2.24 -6.74
C THR A 124 12.27 -2.93 -7.16
N PHE A 125 13.04 -2.30 -8.05
CA PHE A 125 14.29 -2.88 -8.54
C PHE A 125 15.49 -2.60 -7.63
N LEU A 126 15.48 -1.49 -6.89
CA LEU A 126 16.63 -1.04 -6.09
C LEU A 126 16.47 -1.27 -4.58
N ASN A 127 15.26 -1.44 -4.05
CA ASN A 127 15.07 -1.81 -2.65
C ASN A 127 15.10 -3.33 -2.50
N TYR A 128 15.81 -3.81 -1.47
CA TYR A 128 15.91 -5.21 -1.06
C TYR A 128 15.44 -5.35 0.39
#